data_AF-A0A495Z0W5-F1
#
_entry.id   AF-A0A495Z0W5-F1
#
_cell.length_a   1.000
_cell.length_b   1.000
_cell.length_c   1.000
_cell.angle_alpha   90.00
_cell.angle_beta   90.00
_cell.angle_gamma   90.00
#
_symmetry.space_group_name_H-M   'P 1'
#
loop_
_entity.id
_entity.type
_entity.pdbx_description
1 polymer ?
#
loop_
_entity_poly.entity_id
_entity_poly.type
_entity_poly.pdbx_seq_one_letter_code
_entity_poly.pdbx_strand_id
1 'polypeptide(L)'
;MRESVELVIRSIHLIASIVWFGGVLFSTFIAMPILRQNLPPQDLLAVHNRFGTWIRLMIHVLLTTGAMVFFIVAWNNGFFAQQNGSDFKTYMLIFVAKLAAFGLMALFWGLYSSLYRRHLEVMPPDSEAHHNQSPYINIWRGLTLIAGLIVFALTLLVKN
;
A
#
# COMPACT_ATOMS: atom_id res chain seq x y z
N MET A 1 -23.95 7.13 -19.00
CA MET A 1 -22.55 7.60 -19.19
C MET A 1 -21.84 7.84 -17.84
N ARG A 2 -22.41 8.61 -16.91
CA ARG A 2 -21.81 8.87 -15.58
C ARG A 2 -21.56 7.59 -14.77
N GLU A 3 -22.54 6.70 -14.69
CA GLU A 3 -22.42 5.42 -13.96
C GLU A 3 -21.35 4.49 -14.54
N SER A 4 -21.21 4.47 -15.87
CA SER A 4 -20.18 3.67 -16.56
C SER A 4 -18.77 4.16 -16.24
N VAL A 5 -18.56 5.50 -16.21
CA VAL A 5 -17.28 6.11 -15.84
C VAL A 5 -16.95 5.83 -14.37
N GLU A 6 -17.93 5.97 -13.48
CA GLU A 6 -17.77 5.65 -12.06
C GLU A 6 -17.38 4.19 -11.85
N LEU A 7 -18.05 3.26 -12.54
CA LEU A 7 -17.73 1.83 -12.47
C LEU A 7 -16.30 1.56 -12.92
N VAL A 8 -15.87 2.14 -14.05
CA VAL A 8 -14.50 1.97 -14.56
C VAL A 8 -13.46 2.47 -13.54
N ILE A 9 -13.66 3.66 -12.97
CA ILE A 9 -12.73 4.22 -11.98
C ILE A 9 -12.68 3.34 -10.73
N ARG A 10 -13.84 2.86 -10.23
CA ARG A 10 -13.90 1.93 -9.10
C ARG A 10 -13.20 0.61 -9.41
N SER A 11 -13.36 0.06 -10.61
CA SER A 11 -12.67 -1.15 -11.05
C SER A 11 -11.16 -0.96 -11.10
N ILE A 12 -10.68 0.16 -11.66
CA ILE A 12 -9.24 0.49 -11.68
C ILE A 12 -8.71 0.63 -10.24
N HIS A 13 -9.44 1.33 -9.38
CA HIS A 13 -9.06 1.49 -7.96
C HIS A 13 -8.97 0.14 -7.25
N LEU A 14 -9.93 -0.75 -7.49
CA LEU A 14 -9.95 -2.09 -6.90
C LEU A 14 -8.78 -2.94 -7.40
N ILE A 15 -8.51 -2.96 -8.70
CA ILE A 15 -7.37 -3.69 -9.27
C ILE A 15 -6.06 -3.15 -8.69
N ALA A 16 -5.90 -1.82 -8.65
CA ALA A 16 -4.73 -1.19 -8.05
C ALA A 16 -4.58 -1.55 -6.57
N SER A 17 -5.70 -1.67 -5.85
CA SER A 17 -5.71 -2.06 -4.42
C SER A 17 -5.20 -3.48 -4.24
N ILE A 18 -5.68 -4.41 -5.06
CA ILE A 18 -5.26 -5.82 -5.06
C ILE A 18 -3.78 -5.94 -5.38
N VAL A 19 -3.32 -5.28 -6.46
CA VAL A 19 -1.91 -5.34 -6.89
C VAL A 19 -1.00 -4.68 -5.86
N TRP A 20 -1.40 -3.55 -5.26
CA TRP A 20 -0.62 -2.87 -4.24
C TRP A 20 -0.51 -3.70 -2.96
N PHE A 21 -1.66 -4.08 -2.38
CA PHE A 21 -1.71 -4.80 -1.12
C PHE A 21 -1.08 -6.19 -1.24
N GLY A 22 -1.50 -6.94 -2.27
CA GLY A 22 -0.95 -8.25 -2.59
C GLY A 22 0.53 -8.18 -2.96
N GLY A 23 0.95 -7.16 -3.72
CA GLY A 23 2.35 -6.94 -4.08
C GLY A 23 3.24 -6.61 -2.89
N VAL A 24 2.78 -5.79 -1.95
CA VAL A 24 3.47 -5.52 -0.68
C VAL A 24 3.64 -6.82 0.10
N LEU A 25 2.56 -7.57 0.33
CA LEU A 25 2.64 -8.82 1.10
C LEU A 25 3.52 -9.87 0.41
N PHE A 26 3.32 -10.08 -0.89
CA PHE A 26 4.09 -11.04 -1.68
C PHE A 26 5.58 -10.68 -1.69
N SER A 27 5.93 -9.43 -2.00
CA SER A 27 7.34 -9.02 -2.06
C SER A 27 8.02 -9.13 -0.70
N THR A 28 7.38 -8.64 0.36
CA THR A 28 7.96 -8.57 1.70
C THR A 28 8.06 -9.94 2.40
N PHE A 29 7.04 -10.80 2.24
CA PHE A 29 6.93 -12.05 3.01
C PHE A 29 7.26 -13.32 2.22
N ILE A 30 7.22 -13.28 0.89
CA ILE A 30 7.42 -14.47 0.05
C ILE A 30 8.64 -14.28 -0.85
N ALA A 31 8.61 -13.30 -1.76
CA ALA A 31 9.64 -13.14 -2.78
C ALA A 31 11.01 -12.82 -2.15
N MET A 32 11.12 -11.76 -1.35
CA MET A 32 12.41 -11.38 -0.76
C MET A 32 13.00 -12.47 0.14
N PRO A 33 12.23 -13.12 1.05
CA PRO A 33 12.76 -14.20 1.87
C PRO A 33 13.27 -15.43 1.12
N ILE A 34 12.69 -15.76 -0.03
CA ILE A 34 13.13 -16.88 -0.88
C ILE A 34 14.35 -16.45 -1.71
N LEU A 35 14.29 -15.28 -2.32
CA LEU A 35 15.36 -14.79 -3.21
C LEU A 35 16.65 -14.57 -2.44
N ARG A 36 16.59 -14.07 -1.21
CA ARG A 36 17.79 -13.84 -0.39
C ARG A 36 18.62 -15.10 -0.11
N GLN A 37 18.05 -16.29 -0.33
CA GLN A 37 18.75 -17.58 -0.15
C GLN A 37 19.52 -18.03 -1.38
N ASN A 38 19.19 -17.45 -2.52
CA ASN A 38 19.64 -17.95 -3.81
C ASN A 38 20.37 -16.88 -4.63
N LEU A 39 20.30 -15.61 -4.22
CA LEU A 39 20.84 -14.49 -4.99
C LEU A 39 21.83 -13.64 -4.19
N PRO A 40 22.87 -13.12 -4.85
CA PRO A 40 23.79 -12.16 -4.24
C PRO A 40 23.09 -10.81 -3.96
N PRO A 41 23.64 -9.98 -3.04
CA PRO A 41 23.04 -8.71 -2.65
C PRO A 41 22.70 -7.75 -3.80
N GLN A 42 23.52 -7.72 -4.85
CA GLN A 42 23.32 -6.87 -6.03
C GLN A 42 22.05 -7.24 -6.82
N ASP A 43 21.79 -8.53 -6.99
CA ASP A 43 20.62 -9.01 -7.71
C ASP A 43 19.35 -8.84 -6.86
N LEU A 44 19.47 -9.05 -5.55
CA LEU A 44 18.39 -8.75 -4.60
C LEU A 44 17.99 -7.28 -4.64
N LEU A 45 18.97 -6.37 -4.70
CA LEU A 45 18.74 -4.94 -4.78
C LEU A 45 18.00 -4.58 -6.08
N ALA A 46 18.41 -5.16 -7.22
CA ALA A 46 17.75 -4.95 -8.51
C ALA A 46 16.29 -5.42 -8.47
N VAL A 47 16.03 -6.61 -7.95
CA VAL A 47 14.67 -7.16 -7.81
C VAL A 47 13.83 -6.32 -6.85
N HIS A 48 14.39 -5.89 -5.71
CA HIS A 48 13.72 -5.03 -4.74
C HIS A 48 13.33 -3.68 -5.33
N ASN A 49 14.23 -3.05 -6.08
CA ASN A 49 13.96 -1.79 -6.76
C ASN A 49 12.87 -1.94 -7.84
N ARG A 50 12.82 -3.08 -8.54
CA ARG A 50 11.76 -3.40 -9.51
C ARG A 50 10.39 -3.52 -8.84
N PHE A 51 10.27 -4.32 -7.77
CA PHE A 51 9.03 -4.40 -7.00
C PHE A 51 8.62 -3.05 -6.41
N GLY A 52 9.59 -2.33 -5.82
CA GLY A 52 9.34 -1.03 -5.23
C GLY A 52 8.81 0.00 -6.23
N THR A 53 9.25 -0.07 -7.49
CA THR A 53 8.75 0.80 -8.57
C THR A 53 7.28 0.54 -8.87
N TRP A 54 6.88 -0.71 -9.02
CA TRP A 54 5.48 -1.07 -9.24
C TRP A 54 4.59 -0.74 -8.04
N ILE A 55 5.06 -1.02 -6.82
CA ILE A 55 4.30 -0.69 -5.60
C ILE A 55 4.11 0.83 -5.49
N ARG A 56 5.14 1.64 -5.73
CA ARG A 56 5.01 3.11 -5.76
C ARG A 56 4.05 3.58 -6.85
N LEU A 57 4.12 3.01 -8.05
CA LEU A 57 3.19 3.34 -9.13
C LEU A 57 1.74 3.07 -8.70
N MET A 58 1.47 1.92 -8.08
CA MET A 58 0.13 1.59 -7.59
C MET A 58 -0.36 2.53 -6.48
N ILE A 59 0.53 3.03 -5.60
CA ILE A 59 0.17 4.08 -4.62
C ILE A 59 -0.37 5.33 -5.34
N HIS A 60 0.29 5.77 -6.42
CA HIS A 60 -0.17 6.94 -7.18
C HIS A 60 -1.51 6.68 -7.87
N VAL A 61 -1.69 5.49 -8.45
CA VAL A 61 -2.98 5.08 -9.04
C VAL A 61 -4.07 5.07 -7.98
N LEU A 62 -3.80 4.56 -6.78
CA LEU A 62 -4.77 4.51 -5.68
C LEU A 62 -5.15 5.89 -5.17
N LEU A 63 -4.19 6.78 -5.00
CA LEU A 63 -4.47 8.16 -4.56
C LEU A 63 -5.30 8.91 -5.59
N THR A 64 -4.94 8.82 -6.87
CA THR A 64 -5.66 9.50 -7.96
C THR A 64 -7.08 8.95 -8.13
N THR A 65 -7.21 7.64 -8.28
CA THR A 65 -8.53 7.00 -8.44
C THR A 65 -9.38 7.10 -7.18
N GLY A 66 -8.79 7.02 -5.99
CA GLY A 66 -9.47 7.19 -4.71
C GLY A 66 -10.05 8.60 -4.53
N ALA A 67 -9.27 9.62 -4.91
CA ALA A 67 -9.76 11.00 -4.95
C ALA A 67 -10.91 11.15 -5.97
N MET A 68 -10.76 10.60 -7.18
CA MET A 68 -11.82 10.64 -8.19
C MET A 68 -13.12 9.97 -7.71
N VAL A 69 -13.05 8.78 -7.12
CA VAL A 69 -14.22 8.10 -6.54
C VAL A 69 -14.85 8.96 -5.45
N PHE A 70 -14.03 9.55 -4.57
CA PHE A 70 -14.53 10.41 -3.51
C PHE A 70 -15.34 11.60 -4.07
N PHE A 71 -14.82 12.30 -5.08
CA PHE A 71 -15.49 13.44 -5.71
C PHE A 71 -16.75 13.04 -6.47
N ILE A 72 -16.71 11.94 -7.24
CA ILE A 72 -17.87 11.46 -8.01
C ILE A 72 -19.01 11.07 -7.06
N VAL A 73 -18.70 10.33 -6.00
CA VAL A 73 -19.69 9.90 -5.00
C VAL A 73 -20.24 11.10 -4.23
N ALA A 74 -19.39 12.05 -3.82
CA ALA A 74 -19.84 13.27 -3.15
C ALA A 74 -20.74 14.13 -4.04
N TRP A 75 -20.42 14.20 -5.34
CA TRP A 75 -21.24 14.92 -6.33
C TRP A 75 -22.59 14.24 -6.55
N ASN A 76 -22.59 12.92 -6.76
CA ASN A 76 -23.81 12.16 -7.05
C ASN A 76 -24.79 12.14 -5.88
N ASN A 77 -24.30 12.19 -4.63
CA ASN A 77 -25.14 12.27 -3.43
C ASN A 77 -25.50 13.72 -3.04
N GLY A 78 -25.12 14.73 -3.84
CA GLY A 78 -25.46 16.13 -3.56
C GLY A 78 -24.78 16.72 -2.32
N PHE A 79 -23.74 16.06 -1.78
CA PHE A 79 -23.07 16.48 -0.55
C PHE A 79 -22.42 17.87 -0.65
N PHE A 80 -22.01 18.29 -1.84
CA PHE A 80 -21.48 19.64 -2.07
C PHE A 80 -22.55 20.74 -1.92
N ALA A 81 -23.83 20.42 -2.12
CA ALA A 81 -24.95 21.36 -1.99
C ALA A 81 -25.54 21.38 -0.57
N GLN A 82 -25.46 20.26 0.16
CA GLN A 82 -25.91 20.12 1.56
C GLN A 82 -24.73 19.91 2.51
N GLN A 83 -23.96 20.98 2.78
CA GLN A 83 -22.76 20.91 3.62
C GLN A 83 -23.02 20.55 5.11
N ASN A 84 -24.28 20.62 5.59
CA ASN A 84 -24.62 20.47 7.02
C ASN A 84 -25.32 19.15 7.39
N GLY A 85 -25.45 18.19 6.48
CA GLY A 85 -26.06 16.89 6.77
C GLY A 85 -25.18 15.99 7.65
N SER A 86 -25.78 15.20 8.56
CA SER A 86 -25.11 14.13 9.31
C SER A 86 -24.39 13.14 8.39
N ASP A 87 -24.95 12.90 7.21
CA ASP A 87 -24.48 11.88 6.26
C ASP A 87 -23.16 12.29 5.61
N PHE A 88 -22.99 13.59 5.32
CA PHE A 88 -21.72 14.11 4.79
C PHE A 88 -20.59 14.01 5.82
N LYS A 89 -20.87 14.30 7.10
CA LYS A 89 -19.88 14.16 8.18
C LYS A 89 -19.42 12.71 8.35
N THR A 90 -20.37 11.76 8.35
CA THR A 90 -20.06 10.33 8.43
C THR A 90 -19.26 9.87 7.22
N TYR A 91 -19.65 10.28 6.01
CA TYR A 91 -18.92 9.98 4.78
C TYR A 91 -17.48 10.51 4.81
N MET A 92 -17.29 11.78 5.21
CA MET A 92 -15.97 12.39 5.36
C MET A 92 -15.11 11.66 6.39
N LEU A 93 -15.68 11.28 7.54
CA LEU A 93 -14.96 10.54 8.58
C LEU A 93 -14.50 9.18 8.06
N ILE A 94 -15.36 8.44 7.36
CA ILE A 94 -15.00 7.15 6.75
C ILE A 94 -13.90 7.33 5.70
N PHE A 95 -13.99 8.36 4.86
CA PHE A 95 -12.97 8.66 3.86
C PHE A 95 -11.60 8.96 4.50
N VAL A 96 -11.57 9.83 5.51
CA VAL A 96 -10.34 10.18 6.24
C VAL A 96 -9.77 8.96 6.95
N ALA A 97 -10.60 8.13 7.58
CA ALA A 97 -10.15 6.90 8.24
C ALA A 97 -9.49 5.92 7.25
N LYS A 98 -10.10 5.72 6.07
CA LYS A 98 -9.53 4.88 5.00
C LYS A 98 -8.21 5.44 4.48
N LEU A 99 -8.16 6.75 4.23
CA LEU A 99 -6.95 7.42 3.74
C LEU A 99 -5.82 7.37 4.77
N ALA A 100 -6.13 7.56 6.06
CA ALA A 100 -5.16 7.46 7.15
C ALA A 100 -4.61 6.04 7.28
N ALA A 101 -5.47 5.02 7.22
CA ALA A 101 -5.05 3.62 7.27
C ALA A 101 -4.16 3.25 6.07
N PHE A 102 -4.55 3.67 4.87
CA PHE A 102 -3.73 3.54 3.66
C PHE A 102 -2.37 4.22 3.80
N GLY A 103 -2.36 5.49 4.25
CA GLY A 103 -1.15 6.28 4.44
C GLY A 103 -0.20 5.67 5.47
N LEU A 104 -0.73 5.15 6.58
CA LEU A 104 0.06 4.49 7.61
C LEU A 104 0.73 3.22 7.08
N MET A 105 -0.01 2.38 6.35
CA MET A 105 0.54 1.18 5.72
C MET A 105 1.61 1.54 4.67
N ALA A 106 1.34 2.53 3.81
CA ALA A 106 2.30 3.01 2.82
C ALA A 106 3.58 3.55 3.47
N LEU A 107 3.46 4.24 4.61
CA LEU A 107 4.58 4.75 5.39
C LEU A 107 5.41 3.63 6.00
N PHE A 108 4.79 2.65 6.65
CA PHE A 108 5.53 1.51 7.23
C PHE A 108 6.22 0.67 6.16
N TRP A 109 5.55 0.40 5.04
CA TRP A 109 6.19 -0.29 3.92
C TRP A 109 7.33 0.54 3.33
N GLY A 110 7.16 1.86 3.18
CA GLY A 110 8.19 2.76 2.69
C GLY A 110 9.43 2.79 3.57
N LEU A 111 9.24 2.85 4.89
CA LEU A 111 10.33 2.77 5.88
C LEU A 111 11.04 1.41 5.83
N TYR A 112 10.28 0.30 5.85
CA TYR A 112 10.81 -1.05 5.66
C TYR A 112 11.64 -1.14 4.38
N SER A 113 11.08 -0.72 3.25
CA SER A 113 11.71 -0.78 1.93
C SER A 113 12.98 0.07 1.86
N SER A 114 12.98 1.25 2.47
CA SER A 114 14.16 2.13 2.52
C SER A 114 15.28 1.52 3.36
N LEU A 115 14.97 0.97 4.53
CA LEU A 115 15.95 0.35 5.41
C LEU A 115 16.51 -0.93 4.80
N TYR A 116 15.65 -1.75 4.19
CA TYR A 116 16.06 -2.96 3.50
C TYR A 116 16.95 -2.66 2.30
N ARG A 117 16.59 -1.65 1.49
CA ARG A 117 17.43 -1.20 0.37
C ARG A 117 18.81 -0.74 0.86
N ARG A 118 18.86 0.12 1.88
CA ARG A 118 20.12 0.60 2.46
C ARG A 118 20.98 -0.54 3.00
N HIS A 119 20.37 -1.56 3.59
CA HIS A 119 21.07 -2.74 4.07
C HIS A 119 21.75 -3.51 2.93
N LEU A 120 21.07 -3.67 1.79
CA LEU A 120 21.63 -4.32 0.60
C LEU A 120 22.74 -3.48 -0.05
N GLU A 121 22.64 -2.15 -0.03
CA GLU A 121 23.67 -1.24 -0.59
C GLU A 121 24.99 -1.25 0.20
N VAL A 122 24.95 -1.56 1.49
CA VAL A 122 26.14 -1.56 2.38
C VAL A 122 26.76 -2.96 2.51
N MET A 123 26.06 -4.02 2.08
CA MET A 123 26.56 -5.38 2.14
C MET A 123 27.70 -5.61 1.12
N PRO A 124 28.82 -6.25 1.53
CA PRO A 124 29.86 -6.65 0.60
C PRO A 124 29.31 -7.59 -0.49
N PRO A 125 29.83 -7.54 -1.73
CA PRO A 125 29.35 -8.37 -2.84
C PRO A 125 29.42 -9.87 -2.55
N ASP A 126 30.41 -10.28 -1.76
CA ASP A 126 30.72 -11.66 -1.44
C ASP A 126 30.11 -12.12 -0.10
N SER A 127 29.33 -11.26 0.58
CA SER A 127 28.73 -11.62 1.86
C SER A 127 27.48 -12.49 1.64
N GLU A 128 27.39 -13.60 2.35
CA GLU A 128 26.16 -14.37 2.40
C GLU A 128 25.07 -13.53 3.08
N ALA A 129 24.11 -13.03 2.29
CA ALA A 129 22.99 -12.18 2.74
C ALA A 129 22.09 -12.83 3.81
N HIS A 130 22.37 -14.09 4.16
CA HIS A 130 21.68 -14.89 5.16
C HIS A 130 22.04 -14.60 6.60
N HIS A 131 23.28 -14.21 6.87
CA HIS A 131 23.78 -14.34 8.24
C HIS A 131 23.60 -13.10 9.11
N ASN A 132 23.23 -11.95 8.55
CA ASN A 132 23.28 -10.68 9.29
C ASN A 132 22.12 -9.73 9.01
N GLN A 133 20.87 -10.23 9.02
CA GLN A 133 19.71 -9.35 8.98
C GLN A 133 19.55 -8.59 10.29
N SER A 134 19.63 -7.27 10.21
CA SER A 134 19.44 -6.40 11.35
C SER A 134 18.04 -6.57 11.96
N PRO A 135 17.92 -6.73 13.30
CA PRO A 135 16.63 -6.92 13.98
C PRO A 135 15.63 -5.78 13.70
N TYR A 136 16.13 -4.58 13.40
CA TYR A 136 15.31 -3.43 13.01
C TYR A 136 14.47 -3.68 11.75
N ILE A 137 14.98 -4.44 10.77
CA ILE A 137 14.26 -4.73 9.51
C ILE A 137 13.04 -5.63 9.79
N ASN A 138 13.17 -6.57 10.73
CA ASN A 138 12.10 -7.48 11.11
C ASN A 138 10.95 -6.76 11.84
N ILE A 139 11.27 -5.72 12.64
CA ILE A 139 10.27 -4.90 13.32
C ILE A 139 9.39 -4.16 12.30
N TRP A 140 9.99 -3.47 11.34
CA TRP A 140 9.24 -2.75 10.30
C TRP A 140 8.45 -3.68 9.39
N ARG A 141 8.96 -4.90 9.15
CA ARG A 141 8.22 -5.96 8.47
C ARG A 141 6.93 -6.31 9.23
N GLY A 142 7.03 -6.53 10.54
CA GLY A 142 5.89 -6.81 11.40
C GLY A 142 4.88 -5.66 11.44
N LEU A 143 5.35 -4.42 11.57
CA LEU A 143 4.50 -3.22 11.56
C LEU A 143 3.72 -3.08 10.24
N THR A 144 4.36 -3.37 9.11
CA THR A 144 3.70 -3.35 7.80
C THR A 144 2.55 -4.35 7.73
N LEU A 145 2.73 -5.56 8.28
CA LEU A 145 1.68 -6.58 8.34
C LEU A 145 0.53 -6.17 9.26
N ILE A 146 0.83 -5.64 10.45
CA ILE A 146 -0.18 -5.16 11.39
C ILE A 146 -1.00 -4.03 10.75
N ALA A 147 -0.36 -3.05 10.12
CA ALA A 147 -1.07 -1.99 9.41
C ALA A 147 -1.92 -2.53 8.26
N GLY A 148 -1.42 -3.52 7.50
CA GLY A 148 -2.20 -4.20 6.47
C GLY A 148 -3.45 -4.90 7.01
N LEU A 149 -3.34 -5.58 8.16
CA LEU A 149 -4.48 -6.20 8.84
C LEU A 149 -5.49 -5.16 9.34
N ILE A 150 -5.03 -4.02 9.85
CA ILE A 150 -5.91 -2.91 10.26
C ILE A 150 -6.67 -2.36 9.05
N VAL A 151 -5.99 -2.10 7.93
CA VAL A 151 -6.63 -1.66 6.68
C VAL A 151 -7.69 -2.66 6.24
N PHE A 152 -7.38 -3.96 6.28
CA PHE A 152 -8.32 -5.02 5.92
C PHE A 152 -9.53 -5.06 6.86
N ALA A 153 -9.32 -5.03 8.18
CA ALA A 153 -10.38 -5.03 9.18
C ALA A 153 -11.30 -3.80 9.04
N LEU A 154 -10.74 -2.60 8.86
CA LEU A 154 -11.50 -1.37 8.62
C LEU A 154 -12.33 -1.46 7.34
N THR A 155 -11.79 -2.08 6.30
CA THR A 155 -12.51 -2.27 5.03
C THR A 155 -13.71 -3.21 5.20
N LEU A 156 -13.58 -4.25 6.02
CA LEU A 156 -14.67 -5.19 6.33
C LEU A 156 -15.73 -4.60 7.25
N LEU A 157 -15.32 -3.90 8.32
CA LEU A 157 -16.22 -3.35 9.33
C LEU A 157 -17.14 -2.25 8.79
N VAL A 158 -16.70 -1.49 7.79
CA VAL A 158 -17.48 -0.39 7.19
C VAL A 158 -18.62 -0.91 6.28
N LYS A 159 -18.70 -2.22 6.01
CA LYS A 159 -19.75 -2.81 5.18
C LYS A 159 -20.98 -3.31 5.98
N ASN A 160 -20.87 -3.36 7.31
CA ASN A 160 -21.95 -3.69 8.24
C ASN A 160 -22.43 -2.43 8.98
#